data_AF-L8IEN0-F1
#
_entry.id   AF-L8IEN0-F1
#
_cell.length_a   1.000
_cell.length_b   1.000
_cell.length_c   1.000
_cell.angle_alpha   90.00
_cell.angle_beta   90.00
_cell.angle_gamma   90.00
#
_symmetry.space_group_name_H-M   'P 1'
#
loop_
_entity.id
_entity.type
_entity.pdbx_description
1 polymer ?
#
loop_
_entity_poly.entity_id
_entity_poly.type
_entity_poly.pdbx_seq_one_letter_code
_entity_poly.pdbx_strand_id
1 'polypeptide(L)'
;MGKPSSMDAKYKDDLFRKYVQFHESQGDATPSSDESLRVAASTLLSLHKVDPCYRFRLIQFYEVVESSLRSLRSSSLRALRCAFSMLETMGINLFLCPWKKEFRSIKTYTGPFVYYVKSTLLEEDIRAILSYMGYMPELGTAYRLKELVETLQVKMVSFELFLAKVECEQMLEIHSQVKDKGYTELDVVSERRGSVEDARGCAEALR
;
A
#
# COMPACT_ATOMS: atom_id res chain seq x y z
N MET A 1 23.21 16.51 12.62
CA MET A 1 22.11 15.82 11.91
C MET A 1 22.60 15.51 10.50
N GLY A 2 22.75 14.22 10.16
CA GLY A 2 23.06 13.82 8.79
C GLY A 2 21.89 14.14 7.87
N LYS A 3 22.14 14.35 6.57
CA LYS A 3 21.06 14.51 5.59
C LYS A 3 20.16 13.26 5.61
N PRO A 4 18.82 13.42 5.58
CA PRO A 4 17.92 12.28 5.54
C PRO A 4 18.20 11.44 4.28
N SER A 5 18.28 10.12 4.45
CA SER A 5 18.65 9.18 3.38
C SER A 5 17.45 8.96 2.46
N SER A 6 17.59 9.31 1.18
CA SER A 6 16.54 9.07 0.18
C SER A 6 16.48 7.60 -0.23
N MET A 7 15.31 7.14 -0.68
CA MET A 7 15.14 5.79 -1.22
C MET A 7 16.07 5.51 -2.40
N ASP A 8 16.62 4.30 -2.48
CA ASP A 8 17.47 3.86 -3.59
C ASP A 8 16.67 3.82 -4.90
N ALA A 9 16.87 4.83 -5.75
CA ALA A 9 16.11 5.00 -6.98
C ALA A 9 16.32 3.85 -7.97
N LYS A 10 17.56 3.35 -8.09
CA LYS A 10 17.88 2.26 -9.02
C LYS A 10 17.18 0.98 -8.58
N TYR A 11 17.27 0.63 -7.30
CA TYR A 11 16.59 -0.55 -6.75
C TYR A 11 15.08 -0.42 -6.87
N LYS A 12 14.52 0.76 -6.57
CA LYS A 12 13.07 1.03 -6.72
C LYS A 12 12.63 0.84 -8.16
N ASP A 13 13.36 1.39 -9.13
CA ASP A 13 13.02 1.29 -10.56
C ASP A 13 13.12 -0.15 -11.07
N ASP A 14 14.13 -0.90 -10.63
CA ASP A 14 14.29 -2.32 -10.96
C ASP A 14 13.15 -3.16 -10.37
N LEU A 15 12.77 -2.90 -9.12
CA LEU A 15 11.65 -3.57 -8.46
C LEU A 15 10.31 -3.22 -9.14
N PHE A 16 10.10 -1.95 -9.49
CA PHE A 16 8.92 -1.50 -10.23
C PHE A 16 8.80 -2.21 -11.59
N ARG A 17 9.89 -2.31 -12.35
CA ARG A 17 9.91 -3.05 -13.62
C ARG A 17 9.54 -4.52 -13.43
N LYS A 18 10.11 -5.18 -12.43
CA LYS A 18 9.80 -6.59 -12.11
C LYS A 18 8.34 -6.77 -11.67
N TYR A 19 7.80 -5.86 -10.86
CA TYR A 19 6.40 -5.87 -10.44
C TYR A 19 5.46 -5.78 -11.64
N VAL A 20 5.70 -4.84 -12.56
CA VAL A 20 4.88 -4.69 -13.77
C VAL A 20 4.98 -5.93 -14.66
N GLN A 21 6.20 -6.41 -14.94
CA GLN A 21 6.43 -7.61 -15.76
C GLN A 21 5.75 -8.84 -15.17
N PHE A 22 5.81 -9.01 -13.85
CA PHE A 22 5.14 -10.10 -13.15
C PHE A 22 3.64 -10.10 -13.44
N HIS A 23 2.95 -8.97 -13.29
CA HIS A 23 1.51 -8.90 -13.54
C HIS A 23 1.14 -9.00 -15.03
N GLU A 24 1.94 -8.44 -15.93
CA GLU A 24 1.72 -8.56 -17.38
C GLU A 24 1.91 -10.00 -17.87
N SER A 25 2.84 -10.75 -17.28
CA SER A 25 3.10 -12.16 -17.63
C SER A 25 2.07 -13.15 -17.09
N GLN A 26 1.34 -12.80 -16.02
CA GLN A 26 0.34 -13.67 -15.40
C GLN A 26 -0.98 -13.76 -16.20
N GLY A 27 -1.13 -13.00 -17.28
CA GLY A 27 -2.31 -13.07 -18.14
C GLY A 27 -2.57 -14.46 -18.75
N ASP A 28 -1.54 -15.32 -18.84
CA ASP A 28 -1.60 -16.62 -19.52
C ASP A 28 -1.07 -17.83 -18.68
N ALA A 29 -0.64 -17.64 -17.43
CA ALA A 29 0.07 -18.67 -16.66
C ALA A 29 -0.56 -18.97 -15.28
N THR A 30 -0.15 -20.11 -14.68
CA THR A 30 -0.52 -20.50 -13.31
C THR A 30 -0.16 -19.41 -12.30
N PRO A 31 -0.95 -19.23 -11.22
CA PRO A 31 -0.69 -18.20 -10.22
C PRO A 31 0.69 -18.43 -9.60
N SER A 32 1.63 -17.54 -9.94
CA SER A 32 2.97 -17.52 -9.36
C SER A 32 2.94 -16.66 -8.11
N SER A 33 3.63 -17.11 -7.06
CA SER A 33 3.65 -16.39 -5.78
C SER A 33 4.41 -15.07 -5.93
N ASP A 34 3.83 -13.97 -5.42
CA ASP A 34 4.48 -12.66 -5.36
C ASP A 34 5.56 -12.57 -4.25
N GLU A 35 5.87 -13.68 -3.57
CA GLU A 35 6.81 -13.76 -2.45
C GLU A 35 8.17 -13.10 -2.75
N SER A 36 8.75 -13.38 -3.93
CA SER A 36 10.05 -12.80 -4.31
C SER A 36 9.99 -11.27 -4.45
N LEU A 37 8.87 -10.73 -4.91
CA LEU A 37 8.64 -9.28 -4.97
C LEU A 37 8.47 -8.71 -3.57
N ARG A 38 7.75 -9.40 -2.67
CA ARG A 38 7.54 -8.97 -1.28
C ARG A 38 8.85 -8.92 -0.51
N VAL A 39 9.71 -9.92 -0.63
CA VAL A 39 11.06 -9.92 -0.03
C VAL A 39 11.90 -8.74 -0.53
N ALA A 40 11.87 -8.46 -1.83
CA ALA A 40 12.57 -7.31 -2.40
C ALA A 40 11.98 -5.97 -1.92
N ALA A 41 10.66 -5.87 -1.76
CA ALA A 41 9.99 -4.69 -1.20
C ALA A 41 10.35 -4.47 0.27
N SER A 42 10.32 -5.51 1.10
CA SER A 42 10.76 -5.44 2.51
C SER A 42 12.21 -4.95 2.62
N THR A 43 13.08 -5.42 1.71
CA THR A 43 14.47 -4.96 1.62
C THR A 43 14.50 -3.47 1.25
N LEU A 44 13.81 -3.06 0.19
CA LEU A 44 13.77 -1.66 -0.27
C LEU A 44 13.31 -0.69 0.83
N LEU A 45 12.30 -1.07 1.62
CA LEU A 45 11.70 -0.23 2.67
C LEU A 45 12.66 0.06 3.85
N SER A 46 13.77 -0.67 3.97
CA SER A 46 14.78 -0.46 5.02
C SER A 46 16.21 -0.28 4.46
N LEU A 47 16.38 -0.38 3.14
CA LEU A 47 17.68 -0.31 2.48
C LEU A 47 18.36 1.04 2.73
N HIS A 48 19.65 1.01 3.05
CA HIS A 48 20.47 2.19 3.31
C HIS A 48 19.87 3.16 4.35
N LYS A 49 19.12 2.63 5.33
CA LYS A 49 18.46 3.41 6.39
C LYS A 49 17.61 4.55 5.79
N VAL A 50 16.82 4.22 4.76
CA VAL A 50 15.92 5.17 4.11
C VAL A 50 15.02 5.85 5.15
N ASP A 51 14.92 7.17 5.06
CA ASP A 51 14.04 7.94 5.92
C ASP A 51 12.58 7.53 5.65
N PRO A 52 11.77 7.22 6.68
CA PRO A 52 10.37 6.86 6.52
C PRO A 52 9.57 7.86 5.66
N CYS A 53 9.91 9.16 5.68
CA CYS A 53 9.23 10.17 4.86
C CYS A 53 9.46 10.01 3.34
N TYR A 54 10.48 9.24 2.93
CA TYR A 54 10.77 8.95 1.52
C TYR A 54 10.33 7.56 1.07
N ARG A 55 9.69 6.76 1.94
CA ARG A 55 9.21 5.42 1.58
C ARG A 55 8.10 5.45 0.53
N PHE A 56 7.26 6.48 0.58
CA PHE A 56 6.11 6.67 -0.30
C PHE A 56 6.14 8.08 -0.92
N ARG A 57 5.60 8.23 -2.13
CA ARG A 57 5.54 9.52 -2.83
C ARG A 57 4.13 9.91 -3.24
N LEU A 58 3.28 8.93 -3.56
CA LEU A 58 1.89 9.14 -3.99
C LEU A 58 0.94 8.97 -2.81
N ILE A 59 1.23 8.03 -1.90
CA ILE A 59 0.38 7.74 -0.74
C ILE A 59 1.01 8.32 0.53
N GLN A 60 0.24 9.07 1.30
CA GLN A 60 0.60 9.51 2.65
C GLN A 60 0.44 8.35 3.65
N PHE A 61 1.27 7.32 3.46
CA PHE A 61 1.05 6.00 4.07
C PHE A 61 0.88 6.05 5.59
N TYR A 62 1.80 6.70 6.31
CA TYR A 62 1.75 6.73 7.76
C TYR A 62 0.56 7.53 8.28
N GLU A 63 0.21 8.63 7.62
CA GLU A 63 -0.95 9.45 7.96
C GLU A 63 -2.26 8.67 7.76
N VAL A 64 -2.37 7.93 6.65
CA VAL A 64 -3.53 7.07 6.35
C VAL A 64 -3.67 5.95 7.39
N VAL A 65 -2.58 5.23 7.69
CA VAL A 65 -2.56 4.14 8.67
C VAL A 65 -2.91 4.65 10.06
N GLU A 66 -2.29 5.74 10.50
CA GLU A 66 -2.54 6.30 11.81
C GLU A 66 -3.98 6.84 11.95
N SER A 67 -4.48 7.55 10.94
CA SER A 67 -5.86 8.11 10.95
C SER A 67 -6.90 7.00 10.98
N SER A 68 -6.65 5.92 10.23
CA SER A 68 -7.45 4.70 10.23
C SER A 68 -7.48 4.05 11.62
N LEU A 69 -6.33 3.75 12.21
CA LEU A 69 -6.24 3.09 13.52
C LEU A 69 -6.83 3.92 14.66
N ARG A 70 -6.77 5.26 14.57
CA ARG A 70 -7.37 6.16 15.57
C ARG A 70 -8.88 6.33 15.42
N SER A 71 -9.39 6.32 14.19
CA SER A 71 -10.77 6.74 13.90
C SER A 71 -11.74 5.58 13.67
N LEU A 72 -11.24 4.43 13.21
CA LEU A 72 -12.08 3.29 12.77
C LEU A 72 -11.87 2.09 13.69
N ARG A 73 -12.91 1.73 14.45
CA ARG A 73 -12.84 0.64 15.45
C ARG A 73 -12.53 -0.74 14.86
N SER A 74 -12.91 -0.99 13.61
CA SER A 74 -12.64 -2.23 12.89
C SER A 74 -11.25 -2.27 12.25
N SER A 75 -10.51 -1.15 12.28
CA SER A 75 -9.19 -1.09 11.67
C SER A 75 -8.15 -1.82 12.51
N SER A 76 -7.18 -2.37 11.79
CA SER A 76 -5.96 -2.97 12.30
C SER A 76 -4.93 -2.99 11.17
N LEU A 77 -3.65 -3.21 11.47
CA LEU A 77 -2.60 -3.42 10.47
C LEU A 77 -2.96 -4.56 9.51
N ARG A 78 -3.63 -5.60 10.00
CA ARG A 78 -4.15 -6.70 9.16
C ARG A 78 -5.27 -6.22 8.23
N ALA A 79 -6.20 -5.41 8.72
CA ALA A 79 -7.28 -4.86 7.91
C ALA A 79 -6.72 -3.91 6.83
N LEU A 80 -5.78 -3.04 7.21
CA LEU A 80 -5.09 -2.11 6.30
C LEU A 80 -4.35 -2.85 5.19
N ARG A 81 -3.61 -3.91 5.53
CA ARG A 81 -2.97 -4.80 4.55
C ARG A 81 -3.98 -5.36 3.52
N CYS A 82 -5.16 -5.80 3.98
CA CYS A 82 -6.23 -6.29 3.11
C CYS A 82 -6.84 -5.17 2.25
N ALA A 83 -7.04 -3.97 2.82
CA ALA A 83 -7.55 -2.81 2.10
C ALA A 83 -6.60 -2.37 0.97
N PHE A 84 -5.30 -2.24 1.26
CA PHE A 84 -4.28 -1.92 0.27
C PHE A 84 -4.17 -3.02 -0.81
N SER A 85 -4.25 -4.30 -0.44
CA SER A 85 -4.25 -5.40 -1.41
C SER A 85 -5.47 -5.38 -2.35
N MET A 86 -6.65 -5.01 -1.84
CA MET A 86 -7.84 -4.84 -2.69
C MET A 86 -7.68 -3.67 -3.66
N LEU A 87 -7.20 -2.52 -3.18
CA LEU A 87 -6.95 -1.35 -4.02
C LEU A 87 -5.85 -1.63 -5.05
N GLU A 88 -4.80 -2.35 -4.68
CA GLU A 88 -3.74 -2.83 -5.58
C GLU A 88 -4.35 -3.66 -6.71
N THR A 89 -5.19 -4.64 -6.37
CA THR A 89 -5.88 -5.49 -7.35
C THR A 89 -6.74 -4.67 -8.32
N MET A 90 -7.41 -3.63 -7.83
CA MET A 90 -8.18 -2.72 -8.68
C MET A 90 -7.29 -1.95 -9.67
N GLY A 91 -6.14 -1.47 -9.21
CA GLY A 91 -5.13 -0.83 -10.06
C GLY A 91 -4.55 -1.79 -11.11
N ILE A 92 -4.22 -3.03 -10.70
CA ILE A 92 -3.75 -4.10 -11.59
C ILE A 92 -4.76 -4.38 -12.71
N ASN A 93 -6.01 -4.63 -12.34
CA ASN A 93 -7.09 -4.87 -13.30
C ASN A 93 -7.24 -3.70 -14.28
N LEU A 94 -7.11 -2.47 -13.78
CA LEU A 94 -7.22 -1.27 -14.61
C LEU A 94 -6.05 -1.14 -15.60
N PHE A 95 -4.80 -1.34 -15.19
CA PHE A 95 -3.68 -1.18 -16.12
C PHE A 95 -3.52 -2.37 -17.08
N LEU A 96 -3.94 -3.58 -16.70
CA LEU A 96 -3.92 -4.75 -17.58
C LEU A 96 -5.08 -4.73 -18.60
N CYS A 97 -6.24 -4.21 -18.21
CA CYS A 97 -7.45 -4.24 -19.03
C CYS A 97 -8.18 -2.89 -19.06
N PRO A 98 -7.53 -1.78 -19.46
CA PRO A 98 -8.12 -0.44 -19.41
C PRO A 98 -9.35 -0.25 -20.34
N TRP A 99 -9.59 -1.17 -21.27
CA TRP A 99 -10.75 -1.16 -22.16
C TRP A 99 -12.02 -1.79 -21.55
N LYS A 100 -11.88 -2.60 -20.49
CA LYS A 100 -13.01 -3.31 -19.86
C LYS A 100 -13.89 -2.34 -19.08
N LYS A 101 -15.21 -2.39 -19.31
CA LYS A 101 -16.17 -1.42 -18.73
C LYS A 101 -16.29 -1.55 -17.22
N GLU A 102 -16.18 -2.77 -16.71
CA GLU A 102 -16.20 -3.10 -15.29
C GLU A 102 -15.06 -2.47 -14.49
N PHE A 103 -13.92 -2.18 -15.15
CA PHE A 103 -12.78 -1.50 -14.52
C PHE A 103 -12.80 0.01 -14.79
N ARG A 104 -13.73 0.52 -15.60
CA ARG A 104 -13.91 1.97 -15.79
C ARG A 104 -14.86 2.60 -14.78
N SER A 105 -15.66 1.79 -14.08
CA SER A 105 -16.58 2.22 -13.04
C SER A 105 -16.48 1.34 -11.81
N ILE A 106 -16.17 1.96 -10.67
CA ILE A 106 -16.09 1.30 -9.38
C ILE A 106 -17.39 1.55 -8.62
N LYS A 107 -18.00 0.46 -8.18
CA LYS A 107 -19.13 0.47 -7.25
C LYS A 107 -18.63 0.26 -5.83
N THR A 108 -18.61 1.33 -5.02
CA THR A 108 -18.07 1.28 -3.64
C THR A 108 -19.08 0.77 -2.60
N TYR A 109 -20.24 0.32 -3.07
CA TYR A 109 -21.31 -0.30 -2.27
C TYR A 109 -21.33 -1.83 -2.41
N THR A 110 -20.35 -2.40 -3.10
CA THR A 110 -20.20 -3.86 -3.20
C THR A 110 -19.72 -4.42 -1.88
N GLY A 111 -20.19 -5.62 -1.52
CA GLY A 111 -19.86 -6.27 -0.25
C GLY A 111 -18.35 -6.29 0.06
N PRO A 112 -17.48 -6.75 -0.86
CA PRO A 112 -16.04 -6.76 -0.63
C PRO A 112 -15.44 -5.36 -0.43
N PHE A 113 -15.83 -4.37 -1.24
CA PHE A 113 -15.31 -3.01 -1.11
C PHE A 113 -15.72 -2.36 0.22
N VAL A 114 -16.98 -2.55 0.63
CA VAL A 114 -17.47 -2.06 1.91
C VAL A 114 -16.72 -2.75 3.06
N TYR A 115 -16.56 -4.07 2.98
CA TYR A 115 -15.98 -4.87 4.05
C TYR A 115 -14.47 -4.68 4.23
N TYR A 116 -13.70 -4.50 3.15
CA TYR A 116 -12.25 -4.37 3.23
C TYR A 116 -11.78 -2.92 3.20
N VAL A 117 -12.37 -2.08 2.35
CA VAL A 117 -11.89 -0.71 2.11
C VAL A 117 -12.62 0.29 3.00
N LYS A 118 -13.95 0.38 2.93
CA LYS A 118 -14.71 1.41 3.70
C LYS A 118 -14.72 1.19 5.22
N SER A 119 -14.56 -0.05 5.67
CA SER A 119 -14.44 -0.38 7.09
C SER A 119 -13.06 -0.04 7.68
N THR A 120 -12.09 0.26 6.82
CA THR A 120 -10.67 0.35 7.17
C THR A 120 -10.04 1.69 6.79
N LEU A 121 -10.48 2.36 5.73
CA LEU A 121 -9.92 3.63 5.27
C LEU A 121 -10.96 4.74 5.37
N LEU A 122 -10.50 5.95 5.67
CA LEU A 122 -11.36 7.13 5.65
C LEU A 122 -11.75 7.49 4.21
N GLU A 123 -12.92 8.12 4.04
CA GLU A 123 -13.47 8.38 2.70
C GLU A 123 -12.59 9.35 1.89
N GLU A 124 -11.93 10.30 2.55
CA GLU A 124 -10.95 11.20 1.96
C GLU A 124 -9.71 10.47 1.43
N ASP A 125 -9.22 9.46 2.16
CA ASP A 125 -8.05 8.67 1.76
C ASP A 125 -8.39 7.75 0.59
N ILE A 126 -9.57 7.12 0.63
CA ILE A 126 -10.11 6.33 -0.49
C ILE A 126 -10.20 7.21 -1.73
N ARG A 127 -10.77 8.40 -1.60
CA ARG A 127 -10.91 9.35 -2.71
C ARG A 127 -9.55 9.78 -3.25
N ALA A 128 -8.58 10.09 -2.40
CA ALA A 128 -7.25 10.49 -2.80
C ALA A 128 -6.55 9.37 -3.60
N ILE A 129 -6.53 8.14 -3.09
CA ILE A 129 -5.93 6.98 -3.76
C ILE A 129 -6.61 6.73 -5.12
N LEU A 130 -7.94 6.71 -5.17
CA LEU A 130 -8.69 6.50 -6.41
C LEU A 130 -8.46 7.62 -7.43
N SER A 131 -8.31 8.87 -6.97
CA SER A 131 -8.00 10.01 -7.86
C SER A 131 -6.63 9.89 -8.52
N TYR A 132 -5.62 9.33 -7.83
CA TYR A 132 -4.32 9.07 -8.43
C TYR A 132 -4.37 7.99 -9.52
N MET A 133 -5.39 7.12 -9.53
CA MET A 133 -5.64 6.18 -10.63
C MET A 133 -6.51 6.78 -11.75
N GLY A 134 -6.90 8.05 -11.65
CA GLY A 134 -7.75 8.75 -12.63
C GLY A 134 -9.25 8.62 -12.38
N TYR A 135 -9.67 8.00 -11.27
CA TYR A 135 -11.09 7.91 -10.94
C TYR A 135 -11.60 9.18 -10.29
N MET A 136 -12.72 9.68 -10.80
CA MET A 136 -13.43 10.80 -10.21
C MET A 136 -14.72 10.33 -9.55
N PRO A 137 -15.13 10.91 -8.42
CA PRO A 137 -16.43 10.65 -7.84
C PRO A 137 -17.54 11.04 -8.83
N GLU A 138 -18.51 10.15 -8.99
CA GLU A 138 -19.76 10.38 -9.70
C GLU A 138 -20.89 10.52 -8.67
N LEU A 139 -22.04 11.09 -9.04
CA LEU A 139 -23.19 11.22 -8.14
C LEU A 139 -23.49 9.88 -7.44
N GLY A 140 -23.59 9.90 -6.10
CA GLY A 140 -23.78 8.73 -5.26
C GLY A 140 -22.46 8.12 -4.75
N THR A 141 -22.40 6.79 -4.68
CA THR A 141 -21.26 6.02 -4.12
C THR A 141 -20.44 5.31 -5.23
N ALA A 142 -20.28 5.97 -6.37
CA ALA A 142 -19.59 5.40 -7.53
C ALA A 142 -18.41 6.30 -7.94
N TYR A 143 -17.39 5.65 -8.51
CA TYR A 143 -16.23 6.33 -9.08
C TYR A 143 -16.10 5.92 -10.55
N ARG A 144 -15.73 6.87 -11.42
CA ARG A 144 -15.62 6.63 -12.87
C ARG A 144 -14.39 7.29 -13.46
N LEU A 145 -13.77 6.61 -14.43
CA LEU A 145 -12.74 7.18 -15.29
C LEU A 145 -13.40 8.10 -16.32
N LYS A 146 -13.08 9.40 -16.28
CA LYS A 146 -13.61 10.39 -17.23
C LYS A 146 -12.76 10.55 -18.48
N GLU A 147 -11.47 10.22 -18.38
CA GLU A 147 -10.48 10.43 -19.42
C GLU A 147 -9.85 9.10 -19.89
N LEU A 148 -8.94 9.19 -20.85
CA LEU A 148 -8.08 8.07 -21.20
C LEU A 148 -7.24 7.66 -20.00
N VAL A 149 -7.11 6.35 -19.79
CA VAL A 149 -6.35 5.79 -18.67
C VAL A 149 -4.87 6.07 -18.90
N GLU A 150 -4.25 6.82 -17.98
CA GLU A 150 -2.81 7.01 -17.97
C GLU A 150 -2.17 5.81 -17.26
N THR A 151 -1.83 4.79 -18.05
CA THR A 151 -1.50 3.45 -17.53
C THR A 151 -0.21 3.43 -16.72
N LEU A 152 0.75 4.30 -17.00
CA LEU A 152 2.00 4.39 -16.22
C LEU A 152 1.69 4.90 -14.81
N GLN A 153 0.90 5.96 -14.68
CA GLN A 153 0.43 6.43 -13.38
C GLN A 153 -0.34 5.35 -12.60
N VAL A 154 -1.26 4.61 -13.24
CA VAL A 154 -1.97 3.51 -12.57
C VAL A 154 -1.00 2.43 -12.09
N LYS A 155 0.01 2.07 -12.89
CA LYS A 155 1.07 1.14 -12.49
C LYS A 155 1.85 1.67 -11.28
N MET A 156 2.22 2.95 -11.27
CA MET A 156 2.95 3.57 -10.16
C MET A 156 2.13 3.57 -8.85
N VAL A 157 0.84 3.90 -8.92
CA VAL A 157 -0.05 3.84 -7.74
C VAL A 157 -0.23 2.40 -7.26
N SER A 158 -0.42 1.44 -8.17
CA SER A 158 -0.53 0.01 -7.83
C SER A 158 0.74 -0.48 -7.13
N PHE A 159 1.91 -0.06 -7.61
CA PHE A 159 3.18 -0.36 -6.98
C PHE A 159 3.32 0.27 -5.58
N GLU A 160 2.86 1.50 -5.35
CA GLU A 160 2.85 2.06 -3.99
C GLU A 160 1.86 1.36 -3.06
N LEU A 161 0.71 0.91 -3.55
CA LEU A 161 -0.22 0.08 -2.77
C LEU A 161 0.37 -1.29 -2.42
N PHE A 162 1.12 -1.88 -3.34
CA PHE A 162 1.91 -3.08 -3.08
C PHE A 162 2.95 -2.83 -1.96
N LEU A 163 3.70 -1.73 -2.03
CA LEU A 163 4.64 -1.35 -0.96
C LEU A 163 3.91 -1.09 0.37
N ALA A 164 2.71 -0.49 0.34
CA ALA A 164 1.91 -0.23 1.53
C ALA A 164 1.45 -1.53 2.20
N LYS A 165 1.02 -2.51 1.40
CA LYS A 165 0.72 -3.88 1.86
C LYS A 165 1.93 -4.49 2.58
N VAL A 166 3.11 -4.42 1.96
CA VAL A 166 4.34 -4.99 2.52
C VAL A 166 4.79 -4.24 3.78
N GLU A 167 4.69 -2.91 3.83
CA GLU A 167 5.02 -2.14 5.03
C GLU A 167 4.06 -2.47 6.20
N CYS A 168 2.78 -2.77 5.94
CA CYS A 168 1.90 -3.35 6.96
C CYS A 168 2.38 -4.74 7.43
N GLU A 169 2.91 -5.57 6.55
CA GLU A 169 3.50 -6.88 6.91
C GLU A 169 4.74 -6.70 7.80
N GLN A 170 5.61 -5.74 7.48
CA GLN A 170 6.77 -5.39 8.33
C GLN A 170 6.33 -4.94 9.73
N MET A 171 5.30 -4.08 9.84
CA MET A 171 4.80 -3.63 11.15
C MET A 171 4.11 -4.76 11.93
N LEU A 172 3.41 -5.67 11.26
CA LEU A 172 2.88 -6.88 11.91
C LEU A 172 4.00 -7.78 12.44
N GLU A 173 5.11 -7.91 11.70
CA GLU A 173 6.28 -8.64 12.15
C GLU A 173 6.89 -8.00 13.40
N ILE A 174 7.11 -6.67 13.39
CA ILE A 174 7.60 -5.91 14.56
C ILE A 174 6.70 -6.18 15.77
N HIS A 175 5.38 -6.00 15.60
CA HIS A 175 4.42 -6.18 16.68
C HIS A 175 4.44 -7.59 17.27
N SER A 176 4.62 -8.61 16.41
CA SER A 176 4.71 -10.00 16.85
C SER A 176 5.91 -10.29 17.76
N GLN A 177 7.03 -9.57 17.55
CA GLN A 177 8.27 -9.74 18.31
C GLN A 177 8.25 -9.05 19.69
N VAL A 178 7.29 -8.15 19.93
CA VAL A 178 7.13 -7.41 21.19
C VAL A 178 5.75 -7.58 21.81
N LYS A 179 5.06 -8.68 21.46
CA LYS A 179 3.67 -8.94 21.86
C LYS A 179 3.48 -9.03 23.38
N ASP A 180 4.51 -9.42 24.11
CA ASP A 180 4.54 -9.54 25.58
C ASP A 180 4.65 -8.19 26.31
N LYS A 181 4.98 -7.11 25.58
CA LYS A 181 5.23 -5.78 26.15
C LYS A 181 4.00 -4.88 26.25
N GLY A 182 2.88 -5.29 25.66
CA GLY A 182 1.61 -4.55 25.73
C GLY A 182 1.50 -3.36 24.77
N TYR A 183 2.42 -3.20 23.81
CA TYR A 183 2.32 -2.16 22.78
C TYR A 183 1.12 -2.37 21.87
N THR A 184 0.49 -1.26 21.52
CA THR A 184 -0.57 -1.21 20.51
C THR A 184 0.02 -1.17 19.10
N GLU A 185 -0.82 -1.43 18.09
CA GLU A 185 -0.40 -1.26 16.70
C GLU A 185 0.00 0.19 16.38
N LEU A 186 -0.59 1.18 17.06
CA LEU A 186 -0.21 2.60 16.92
C LEU A 186 1.20 2.89 17.44
N ASP A 187 1.62 2.24 18.53
CA ASP A 187 2.97 2.40 19.06
C ASP A 187 4.01 1.87 18.07
N VAL A 188 3.71 0.72 17.45
CA VAL A 188 4.55 0.13 16.39
C VAL A 188 4.64 1.03 15.16
N VAL A 189 3.52 1.63 14.74
CA VAL A 189 3.50 2.60 13.64
C VAL A 189 4.36 3.82 13.98
N SER A 190 4.24 4.34 15.21
CA SER A 190 5.03 5.48 15.69
C SER A 190 6.52 5.17 15.68
N GLU A 191 6.94 4.01 16.16
CA GLU A 191 8.34 3.57 16.11
C GLU A 191 8.82 3.43 14.65
N ARG A 192 8.05 2.73 13.82
CA ARG A 192 8.43 2.49 12.41
C ARG A 192 8.52 3.78 11.58
N ARG A 193 7.71 4.79 11.91
CA ARG A 193 7.75 6.12 11.30
C ARG A 193 8.87 7.01 11.86
N GLY A 194 9.22 6.83 13.13
CA GLY A 194 10.29 7.59 13.81
C GLY A 194 11.69 7.03 13.58
N SER A 195 11.81 5.79 13.09
CA SER A 195 13.06 5.06 12.97
C SER A 195 13.43 4.71 11.52
N VAL A 196 14.72 4.79 11.23
CA VAL A 196 15.33 4.35 9.96
C VAL A 196 15.81 2.90 10.01
N GLU A 197 15.65 2.23 11.15
CA GLU A 197 16.07 0.85 11.34
C GLU A 197 15.15 -0.11 10.55
N ASP A 198 15.61 -1.35 10.37
CA ASP A 198 14.79 -2.42 9.81
C ASP A 198 13.76 -2.94 10.83
N ALA A 199 12.95 -3.92 10.45
CA ALA A 199 11.93 -4.48 11.33
C ALA A 199 12.52 -5.05 12.63
N ARG A 200 13.70 -5.67 12.56
CA ARG A 200 14.36 -6.21 13.74
C ARG A 200 14.85 -5.09 14.67
N GLY A 201 15.48 -4.04 14.11
CA GLY A 201 15.94 -2.90 14.89
C GLY A 201 14.79 -2.15 15.58
N CYS A 202 13.66 -1.95 14.90
CA CYS A 202 12.46 -1.38 15.53
C CYS A 202 11.94 -2.27 16.67
N ALA A 203 11.91 -3.59 16.49
CA ALA A 203 11.47 -4.52 17.53
C ALA A 203 12.43 -4.55 18.73
N GLU A 204 13.74 -4.44 18.48
CA GLU A 204 14.76 -4.32 19.53
C GLU A 204 14.62 -3.01 20.31
N ALA A 205 14.30 -1.89 19.65
CA ALA A 205 14.06 -0.60 20.31
C ALA A 205 12.82 -0.60 21.21
N LEU A 206 11.79 -1.36 20.85
CA LEU A 206 10.56 -1.49 21.65
C LEU A 206 10.71 -2.46 22.83
N ARG A 207 11.65 -3.39 22.80
CA ARG A 207 11.77 -4.49 23.79
C ARG A 207 12.20 -4.02 25.18
#